data_AF-A0A496BHM3-F1
#
_entry.id   AF-A0A496BHM3-F1
#
_cell.length_a   1.000
_cell.length_b   1.000
_cell.length_c   1.000
_cell.angle_alpha   90.00
_cell.angle_beta   90.00
_cell.angle_gamma   90.00
#
_symmetry.space_group_name_H-M   'P 1'
#
loop_
_entity.id
_entity.type
_entity.pdbx_description
1 polymer ?
#
loop_
_entity_poly.entity_id
_entity_poly.type
_entity_poly.pdbx_seq_one_letter_code
_entity_poly.pdbx_strand_id
1 'polypeptide(L)'
;DITPFTSLHGYPEVAENIRQLLIAREYPDKYLDYILCRGKKLDKSWESCAEKLGIDVAKIQRLFDSSEAEQMFRENIKRAEELGIKASPTILVDNHQFRATQLLRASGTPCQ
;
A
#
# COMPACT_ATOMS: atom_id res chain seq x y z
N ASP A 1 -8.63 16.36 -9.13
CA ASP A 1 -7.69 16.95 -8.17
C ASP A 1 -7.70 16.07 -6.92
N ILE A 2 -6.68 15.22 -6.74
CA ILE A 2 -6.57 14.28 -5.59
C ILE A 2 -6.03 14.96 -4.32
N THR A 3 -6.18 16.28 -4.25
CA THR A 3 -5.81 17.14 -3.12
C THR A 3 -6.68 17.04 -1.86
N PRO A 4 -7.84 16.34 -1.77
CA PRO A 4 -8.62 16.34 -0.53
C PRO A 4 -8.12 15.35 0.53
N PHE A 5 -7.12 14.51 0.24
CA PHE A 5 -6.63 13.52 1.20
C PHE A 5 -5.43 14.02 2.00
N THR A 6 -5.40 13.64 3.28
CA THR A 6 -4.30 13.94 4.20
C THR A 6 -3.79 12.65 4.83
N SER A 7 -2.53 12.66 5.23
CA SER A 7 -1.89 11.55 5.95
C SER A 7 -0.82 12.08 6.91
N LEU A 8 -0.33 11.23 7.81
CA LEU A 8 0.64 11.61 8.85
C LEU A 8 1.98 12.08 8.28
N HIS A 9 2.34 11.61 7.09
CA HIS A 9 3.58 11.98 6.39
C HIS A 9 3.32 12.85 5.14
N GLY A 10 2.13 13.43 5.05
CA GLY A 10 1.75 14.36 3.99
C GLY A 10 1.53 13.70 2.63
N TYR A 11 1.42 14.53 1.61
CA TYR A 11 1.02 14.09 0.27
C TYR A 11 1.88 12.96 -0.36
N PRO A 12 3.20 12.86 -0.14
CA PRO A 12 3.98 11.74 -0.68
C PRO A 12 3.48 10.36 -0.24
N GLU A 13 3.00 10.24 1.00
CA GLU A 13 2.41 9.00 1.51
C GLU A 13 1.03 8.75 0.89
N VAL A 14 0.18 9.77 0.77
CA VAL A 14 -1.10 9.67 0.03
C VAL A 14 -0.86 9.15 -1.39
N ALA A 15 0.08 9.77 -2.12
CA ALA A 15 0.40 9.40 -3.48
C ALA A 15 0.90 7.94 -3.57
N GLU A 16 1.75 7.52 -2.63
CA GLU A 16 2.22 6.13 -2.58
C GLU A 16 1.09 5.13 -2.26
N ASN A 17 0.17 5.46 -1.35
CA ASN A 17 -0.97 4.60 -1.03
C ASN A 17 -1.87 4.38 -2.25
N ILE A 18 -2.13 5.44 -3.02
CA ILE A 18 -2.89 5.34 -4.27
C ILE A 18 -2.13 4.45 -5.29
N ARG A 19 -0.81 4.64 -5.45
CA ARG A 19 -0.02 3.78 -6.35
C ARG A 19 -0.05 2.32 -5.95
N GLN A 20 0.09 2.02 -4.66
CA GLN A 20 -0.01 0.65 -4.14
C GLN A 20 -1.37 0.04 -4.47
N LEU A 21 -2.46 0.79 -4.30
CA LEU A 21 -3.81 0.35 -4.63
C LEU A 21 -3.97 0.06 -6.13
N LEU A 22 -3.45 0.94 -7.00
CA LEU A 22 -3.48 0.75 -8.45
C LEU A 22 -2.62 -0.45 -8.89
N ILE A 23 -1.44 -0.63 -8.29
CA ILE A 23 -0.55 -1.76 -8.59
C ILE A 23 -1.19 -3.08 -8.10
N ALA A 24 -1.81 -3.09 -6.93
CA ALA A 24 -2.55 -4.26 -6.44
C ALA A 24 -3.66 -4.70 -7.41
N ARG A 25 -4.33 -3.74 -8.05
CA ARG A 25 -5.37 -4.01 -9.06
C ARG A 25 -4.80 -4.50 -10.38
N GLU A 26 -3.82 -3.79 -10.93
CA GLU A 26 -3.33 -4.02 -12.30
C GLU A 26 -2.26 -5.12 -12.39
N TYR A 27 -1.54 -5.37 -11.30
CA TYR A 27 -0.42 -6.30 -11.21
C TYR A 27 -0.46 -7.10 -9.89
N PRO A 28 -1.54 -7.84 -9.60
CA PRO A 28 -1.70 -8.53 -8.31
C PRO A 28 -0.54 -9.48 -7.99
N ASP A 29 -0.02 -10.18 -8.99
CA ASP A 29 1.11 -11.13 -8.83
C ASP A 29 2.44 -10.43 -8.49
N LYS A 30 2.55 -9.12 -8.72
CA LYS A 30 3.77 -8.33 -8.48
C LYS A 30 3.64 -7.41 -7.26
N TYR A 31 2.44 -7.30 -6.70
CA TYR A 31 2.13 -6.29 -5.70
C TYR A 31 2.97 -6.43 -4.43
N LEU A 32 3.09 -7.65 -3.90
CA LEU A 32 3.89 -7.89 -2.70
C LEU A 32 5.38 -7.62 -2.95
N ASP A 33 5.91 -8.03 -4.12
CA ASP A 33 7.29 -7.74 -4.50
C ASP A 33 7.54 -6.23 -4.64
N TYR A 34 6.56 -5.49 -5.16
CA TYR A 34 6.61 -4.04 -5.23
C TYR A 34 6.65 -3.41 -3.83
N ILE A 35 5.76 -3.81 -2.91
CA ILE A 35 5.77 -3.33 -1.52
C ILE A 35 7.12 -3.60 -0.86
N LEU A 36 7.66 -4.82 -1.00
CA LEU A 36 8.94 -5.22 -0.41
C LEU A 36 10.13 -4.45 -1.01
N CYS A 37 10.07 -4.10 -2.30
CA CYS A 37 11.07 -3.25 -2.93
C CYS A 37 10.96 -1.80 -2.44
N ARG A 38 9.75 -1.23 -2.52
CA ARG A 38 9.46 0.17 -2.19
C ARG A 38 9.75 0.48 -0.73
N GLY A 39 9.35 -0.40 0.18
CA GLY A 39 9.53 -0.25 1.62
C GLY A 39 10.99 -0.14 2.07
N LYS A 40 11.96 -0.59 1.25
CA LYS A 40 13.40 -0.46 1.55
C LYS A 40 13.96 0.94 1.28
N LYS A 41 13.32 1.72 0.41
CA LYS A 41 13.84 2.99 -0.11
C LYS A 41 12.72 4.02 -0.33
N LEU A 42 11.95 4.31 0.71
CA LEU A 42 10.81 5.24 0.65
C LEU A 42 11.19 6.66 0.19
N ASP A 43 12.44 7.07 0.43
CA ASP A 43 13.01 8.35 0.01
C ASP A 43 13.36 8.42 -1.49
N LYS A 44 13.38 7.28 -2.18
CA LYS A 44 13.68 7.20 -3.62
C LYS A 44 12.41 7.11 -4.46
N SER A 45 12.59 7.35 -5.76
CA SER A 45 11.56 7.20 -6.78
C SER A 45 10.99 5.77 -6.81
N TRP A 46 9.67 5.68 -6.93
CA TRP A 46 8.92 4.42 -6.95
C TRP A 46 9.09 3.67 -8.29
N GLU A 47 9.33 4.43 -9.36
CA GLU A 47 9.55 3.97 -10.72
C GLU A 47 10.66 2.93 -10.78
N SER A 48 11.74 3.11 -10.00
CA SER A 48 12.85 2.15 -9.95
C SER A 48 12.42 0.73 -9.53
N CYS A 49 11.47 0.61 -8.60
CA CYS A 49 10.91 -0.67 -8.19
C CYS A 49 9.90 -1.20 -9.22
N ALA A 50 9.09 -0.31 -9.80
CA ALA A 50 8.14 -0.66 -10.84
C ALA A 50 8.84 -1.24 -12.08
N GLU A 51 9.84 -0.53 -12.61
CA GLU A 51 10.64 -0.93 -13.78
C GLU A 51 11.35 -2.27 -13.55
N LYS A 52 11.98 -2.44 -12.38
CA LYS A 52 12.64 -3.70 -12.02
C LYS A 52 11.69 -4.90 -12.06
N LEU A 53 10.42 -4.69 -11.74
CA LEU A 53 9.39 -5.73 -11.72
C LEU A 53 8.59 -5.79 -13.03
N GLY A 54 8.92 -4.96 -14.02
CA GLY A 54 8.17 -4.86 -15.28
C GLY A 54 6.72 -4.39 -15.09
N ILE A 55 6.50 -3.47 -14.15
CA ILE A 55 5.25 -2.72 -13.99
C ILE A 55 5.31 -1.51 -14.93
N ASP A 56 4.31 -1.33 -15.79
CA ASP A 56 4.24 -0.16 -16.69
C ASP A 56 3.97 1.12 -15.87
N VAL A 57 5.02 1.90 -15.67
CA VAL A 57 5.01 3.19 -14.95
C VAL A 57 4.02 4.16 -15.59
N ALA A 58 3.99 4.25 -16.93
CA ALA A 58 3.13 5.18 -17.63
C ALA A 58 1.66 4.78 -17.50
N LYS A 59 1.35 3.48 -17.49
CA LYS A 59 -0.01 2.99 -17.19
C LYS A 59 -0.45 3.38 -15.79
N ILE A 60 0.39 3.16 -14.78
CA ILE A 60 0.05 3.53 -13.40
C ILE A 60 -0.12 5.05 -13.27
N GLN A 61 0.73 5.85 -13.90
CA GLN A 61 0.60 7.31 -13.87
C GLN A 61 -0.72 7.77 -14.51
N ARG A 62 -1.09 7.22 -15.68
CA ARG A 62 -2.39 7.55 -16.32
C ARG A 62 -3.59 7.19 -15.43
N LEU A 63 -3.52 6.06 -14.72
CA LEU A 63 -4.58 5.68 -13.77
C LEU A 63 -4.60 6.58 -12.55
N PHE A 64 -3.44 6.95 -12.03
CA PHE A 64 -3.29 7.86 -10.90
C PHE A 64 -3.95 9.21 -11.15
N ASP A 65 -3.85 9.73 -12.37
CA ASP A 65 -4.44 11.02 -12.77
C ASP A 65 -5.95 10.93 -13.07
N SER A 66 -6.56 9.74 -12.96
CA SER A 66 -7.99 9.52 -13.22
C SER A 66 -8.86 9.76 -11.98
N SER A 67 -10.14 10.09 -12.20
CA SER A 67 -11.14 10.15 -11.12
C SER A 67 -11.40 8.78 -10.48
N GLU A 68 -11.10 7.69 -11.18
CA GLU A 68 -11.25 6.34 -10.66
C GLU A 68 -10.28 6.07 -9.51
N ALA A 69 -9.03 6.56 -9.60
CA ALA A 69 -8.05 6.42 -8.52
C ALA A 69 -8.51 7.12 -7.23
N GLU A 70 -9.13 8.30 -7.35
CA GLU A 70 -9.73 8.99 -6.22
C GLU A 70 -10.83 8.16 -5.56
N GLN A 71 -11.76 7.63 -6.36
CA GLN A 71 -12.88 6.83 -5.87
C GLN A 71 -12.39 5.56 -5.17
N MET A 72 -11.46 4.83 -5.79
CA MET A 72 -10.86 3.65 -5.20
C MET A 72 -10.18 3.95 -3.86
N PHE A 73 -9.48 5.09 -3.76
CA PHE A 73 -8.82 5.47 -2.52
C PHE A 73 -9.82 5.83 -1.41
N ARG A 74 -10.94 6.50 -1.74
CA ARG A 74 -12.05 6.73 -0.80
C ARG A 74 -12.63 5.42 -0.28
N GLU A 75 -12.84 4.44 -1.14
CA GLU A 75 -13.34 3.11 -0.75
C GLU A 75 -12.34 2.36 0.14
N ASN A 76 -11.04 2.48 -0.15
CA ASN A 76 -10.00 1.89 0.67
C ASN A 76 -9.96 2.48 2.10
N ILE A 77 -10.06 3.81 2.22
CA ILE A 77 -10.18 4.52 3.50
C ILE A 77 -11.43 4.07 4.25
N LYS A 78 -12.59 4.08 3.57
CA LYS A 78 -13.87 3.67 4.16
C LYS A 78 -13.80 2.26 4.73
N ARG A 79 -13.12 1.33 4.06
CA ARG A 79 -12.97 -0.04 4.57
C ARG A 79 -12.15 -0.09 5.86
N ALA A 80 -11.11 0.73 5.99
CA ALA A 80 -10.36 0.83 7.25
C ALA A 80 -11.21 1.43 8.39
N GLU A 81 -12.05 2.42 8.07
CA GLU A 81 -13.01 3.03 9.02
C GLU A 81 -14.08 2.04 9.48
N GLU A 82 -14.69 1.28 8.56
CA GLU A 82 -15.69 0.24 8.85
C GLU A 82 -15.12 -0.87 9.76
N LEU A 83 -13.83 -1.16 9.65
CA LEU A 83 -13.11 -2.10 10.52
C LEU A 83 -12.63 -1.46 11.84
N GLY A 84 -12.87 -0.17 12.06
CA GLY A 84 -12.45 0.55 13.27
C GLY A 84 -10.94 0.68 13.43
N ILE A 85 -10.17 0.62 12.33
CA ILE A 85 -8.71 0.72 12.37
C ILE A 85 -8.27 2.16 12.60
N LYS A 86 -7.51 2.40 13.67
CA LYS A 86 -7.05 3.74 14.07
C LYS A 86 -5.53 3.89 14.13
N ALA A 87 -4.79 2.80 13.95
CA ALA A 87 -3.33 2.79 14.02
C ALA A 87 -2.75 1.80 13.02
N SER A 88 -1.57 2.14 12.51
CA SER A 88 -0.78 1.30 11.61
C SER A 88 0.49 0.78 12.30
N PRO A 89 1.02 -0.39 11.89
CA PRO A 89 0.33 -1.41 11.10
C PRO A 89 -0.73 -2.14 11.93
N THR A 90 -1.87 -2.49 11.31
CA THR A 90 -2.84 -3.43 11.87
C THR A 90 -3.01 -4.62 10.92
N ILE A 91 -2.87 -5.84 11.44
CA ILE A 91 -3.01 -7.08 10.68
C ILE A 91 -4.17 -7.87 11.28
N LEU A 92 -5.07 -8.33 10.41
CA LEU A 92 -6.21 -9.16 10.76
C LEU A 92 -6.08 -10.53 10.07
N VAL A 93 -6.32 -11.61 10.81
CA VAL A 93 -6.53 -12.97 10.25
C VAL A 93 -7.85 -13.45 10.80
N ASP A 94 -8.78 -13.84 9.92
CA ASP A 94 -10.16 -14.21 10.29
C ASP A 94 -10.83 -13.17 11.20
N ASN A 95 -10.65 -11.89 10.88
CA ASN A 95 -11.15 -10.74 11.65
C ASN A 95 -10.59 -10.59 13.09
N HIS A 96 -9.55 -11.36 13.44
CA HIS A 96 -8.84 -11.22 14.71
C HIS A 96 -7.56 -10.42 14.52
N GLN A 97 -7.30 -9.45 15.40
CA GLN A 97 -6.11 -8.62 15.32
C GLN A 97 -4.86 -9.34 15.84
N PHE A 98 -3.79 -9.32 15.05
CA PHE A 98 -2.49 -9.87 15.41
C PHE A 98 -1.49 -8.75 15.68
N ARG A 99 -0.74 -8.90 16.77
CA ARG A 99 0.42 -8.06 17.07
C ARG A 99 1.65 -8.58 16.31
N ALA A 100 2.58 -7.69 15.99
CA ALA A 100 3.83 -8.05 15.33
C ALA A 100 4.59 -9.19 16.05
N THR A 101 4.58 -9.19 17.39
CA THR A 101 5.21 -10.24 18.21
C THR A 101 4.55 -11.62 18.07
N GLN A 102 3.26 -11.67 17.71
CA GLN A 102 2.53 -12.92 17.49
C GLN A 102 2.81 -13.49 16.09
N LEU A 103 3.06 -12.62 15.11
CA LEU A 103 3.40 -13.03 13.73
C LEU A 103 4.79 -13.67 13.63
N LEU A 104 5.78 -13.14 14.35
CA LEU A 104 7.15 -13.69 14.37
C LEU A 104 7.19 -15.12 14.97
N ARG A 105 6.26 -15.46 15.86
CA ARG A 105 6.16 -16.81 16.43
C ARG A 105 5.50 -17.80 15.47
N ALA A 106 4.62 -17.32 14.59
CA ALA A 106 3.94 -18.14 13.60
C ALA A 106 4.85 -18.50 12.40
N SER A 107 5.89 -17.71 12.12
CA SER A 107 6.83 -17.97 11.02
C SER A 107 7.87 -19.05 11.29
N GLY A 108 7.86 -19.67 12.48
CA GLY A 108 8.87 -20.66 12.89
C GLY A 108 10.29 -20.10 12.97
N THR A 109 10.44 -18.77 12.89
CA THR A 109 11.73 -18.10 12.99
C THR A 109 12.15 -18.08 14.46
N PRO A 110 13.24 -18.74 14.86
CA PRO A 110 13.73 -18.65 16.22
C PRO A 110 14.02 -17.18 16.52
N CYS A 111 13.53 -16.67 17.65
CA CYS A 111 14.07 -15.43 18.21
C CYS A 111 15.56 -15.67 18.48
N GLN A 112 16.42 -15.08 17.67
CA GLN A 112 17.82 -14.79 18.04
C GLN A 112 17.86 -13.45 18.76
#